data_AF-A0A9Q4II61-F1
#
_entry.id   AF-A0A9Q4II61-F1
#
_cell.length_a   1.000
_cell.length_b   1.000
_cell.length_c   1.000
_cell.angle_alpha   90.00
_cell.angle_beta   90.00
_cell.angle_gamma   90.00
#
_symmetry.space_group_name_H-M   'P 1'
#
loop_
_entity.id
_entity.type
_entity.pdbx_description
1 polymer ?
#
loop_
_entity_poly.entity_id
_entity_poly.type
_entity_poly.pdbx_seq_one_letter_code
_entity_poly.pdbx_strand_id
1 'polypeptide(L)'
;MNYRHLIATCCAAAVAAGTLAAPAQAAVDPLGRECRAATAAANMAQPIPNIGKYLLSSNENAIDNGVLRIYAPEKYKPYITQATNQWANATDGLMRFEYVDQPGYKVVTVREANLGGYVVGRVQGTVHNMELLLNPDILRNGYYESLVMTIAHELGHAMGLAHSCDGALMKDGSNRGKVAKTPQPLDTQVLIQGNNLRAARLSTSSATPTPEPTPANNGNVYEWVGERNSTTVEVAPNPVRTTVTWEPETRPTTSETPTERRTTVIETTVAPEPTPEQPKRVSPLAIILPVAAAAISAIGLGFAFMRSWF
;
A
#
# COMPACT_ATOMS: atom_id res chain seq x y z
N MET A 1 19.79 -74.76 4.10
CA MET A 1 19.17 -73.49 3.63
C MET A 1 18.72 -72.72 4.85
N ASN A 2 19.03 -71.42 4.89
CA ASN A 2 18.96 -70.54 6.06
C ASN A 2 17.52 -70.24 6.52
N TYR A 3 17.32 -70.31 7.85
CA TYR A 3 16.20 -69.68 8.54
C TYR A 3 16.43 -68.17 8.63
N ARG A 4 15.48 -67.36 8.14
CA ARG A 4 15.30 -65.99 8.58
C ARG A 4 13.82 -65.76 8.85
N HIS A 5 13.51 -65.57 10.13
CA HIS A 5 12.28 -64.97 10.63
C HIS A 5 12.04 -63.61 9.94
N LEU A 6 10.77 -63.25 9.72
CA LEU A 6 10.10 -62.19 10.50
C LEU A 6 8.73 -61.86 9.89
N ILE A 7 7.70 -62.18 10.67
CA ILE A 7 6.58 -61.33 11.09
C ILE A 7 5.86 -60.50 10.00
N ALA A 8 4.62 -60.92 9.76
CA ALA A 8 3.58 -60.16 9.11
C ALA A 8 3.26 -58.86 9.86
N THR A 9 3.06 -57.77 9.13
CA THR A 9 2.34 -56.60 9.66
C THR A 9 1.32 -56.13 8.63
N CYS A 10 0.08 -56.14 9.08
CA CYS A 10 -1.14 -55.89 8.33
C CYS A 10 -1.20 -54.50 7.69
N CYS A 11 -1.92 -54.45 6.57
CA CYS A 11 -2.49 -53.24 6.00
C CYS A 11 -3.27 -52.46 7.06
N ALA A 12 -2.91 -51.19 7.25
CA ALA A 12 -3.79 -50.19 7.82
C ALA A 12 -3.83 -49.02 6.82
N ALA A 13 -4.88 -49.01 5.99
CA ALA A 13 -5.26 -47.83 5.24
C ALA A 13 -5.76 -46.78 6.24
N ALA A 14 -4.91 -45.83 6.59
CA ALA A 14 -5.34 -44.64 7.30
C ALA A 14 -6.06 -43.72 6.30
N VAL A 15 -7.39 -43.77 6.31
CA VAL A 15 -8.21 -42.71 5.71
C VAL A 15 -8.02 -41.47 6.59
N ALA A 16 -7.01 -40.66 6.25
CA ALA A 16 -6.84 -39.35 6.85
C ALA A 16 -7.99 -38.47 6.34
N ALA A 17 -8.96 -38.21 7.20
CA ALA A 17 -9.95 -37.17 7.00
C ALA A 17 -9.21 -35.84 6.81
N GLY A 18 -9.26 -35.33 5.58
CA GLY A 18 -8.51 -34.17 5.15
C GLY A 18 -8.96 -32.91 5.87
N THR A 19 -8.13 -32.39 6.75
CA THR A 19 -8.00 -30.95 6.90
C THR A 19 -7.08 -30.48 5.79
N LEU A 20 -7.67 -29.92 4.73
CA LEU A 20 -6.92 -29.08 3.80
C LEU A 20 -6.46 -27.87 4.61
N ALA A 21 -5.29 -27.96 5.24
CA ALA A 21 -4.56 -26.78 5.66
C ALA A 21 -4.35 -25.96 4.39
N ALA A 22 -4.98 -24.79 4.31
CA ALA A 22 -4.68 -23.85 3.24
C ALA A 22 -3.15 -23.68 3.21
N PRO A 23 -2.50 -23.83 2.04
CA PRO A 23 -1.06 -23.68 1.99
C PRO A 23 -0.73 -22.28 2.50
N ALA A 24 0.09 -22.19 3.55
CA ALA A 24 0.71 -20.92 3.94
C ALA A 24 1.33 -20.34 2.66
N GLN A 25 0.91 -19.14 2.25
CA GLN A 25 1.49 -18.52 1.05
C GLN A 25 3.00 -18.44 1.27
N ALA A 26 3.76 -19.19 0.49
CA ALA A 26 5.21 -19.13 0.54
C ALA A 26 5.64 -17.69 0.21
N ALA A 27 6.37 -17.06 1.13
CA ALA A 27 6.86 -15.70 0.96
C ALA A 27 7.66 -15.59 -0.34
N VAL A 28 7.42 -14.52 -1.11
CA VAL A 28 8.16 -14.26 -2.36
C VAL A 28 9.60 -13.92 -2.00
N ASP A 29 10.57 -14.51 -2.72
CA ASP A 29 11.96 -14.10 -2.59
C ASP A 29 12.13 -12.66 -3.13
N PRO A 30 12.48 -11.67 -2.29
CA PRO A 30 12.47 -10.25 -2.66
C PRO A 30 13.46 -9.92 -3.79
N LEU A 31 14.51 -10.72 -3.97
CA LEU A 31 15.51 -10.59 -5.03
C LEU A 31 15.37 -11.67 -6.10
N GLY A 32 14.25 -12.40 -6.10
CA GLY A 32 13.98 -13.50 -7.01
C GLY A 32 13.64 -13.06 -8.44
N ARG A 33 13.61 -14.02 -9.37
CA ARG A 33 13.16 -13.78 -10.76
C ARG A 33 11.72 -13.29 -10.82
N GLU A 34 10.86 -13.84 -9.98
CA GLU A 34 9.44 -13.47 -9.90
C GLU A 34 9.28 -12.00 -9.51
N CYS A 35 9.99 -11.56 -8.48
CA CYS A 35 9.99 -10.16 -8.08
C CYS A 35 10.47 -9.20 -9.18
N ARG A 36 11.57 -9.54 -9.87
CA ARG A 36 12.03 -8.73 -11.00
C ARG A 36 11.00 -8.64 -12.13
N ALA A 37 10.33 -9.74 -12.45
CA ALA A 37 9.31 -9.77 -13.49
C ALA A 37 8.08 -8.93 -13.09
N ALA A 38 7.60 -9.05 -11.85
CA ALA A 38 6.50 -8.26 -11.34
C ALA A 38 6.83 -6.76 -11.29
N THR A 39 8.01 -6.39 -10.78
CA THR A 39 8.46 -4.98 -10.76
C THR A 39 8.59 -4.42 -12.19
N ALA A 40 9.16 -5.19 -13.14
CA ALA A 40 9.26 -4.75 -14.52
C ALA A 40 7.87 -4.55 -15.17
N ALA A 41 6.93 -5.48 -14.94
CA ALA A 41 5.55 -5.34 -15.41
C ALA A 41 4.89 -4.07 -14.82
N ALA A 42 5.05 -3.86 -13.52
CA ALA A 42 4.51 -2.70 -12.82
C ALA A 42 5.05 -1.36 -13.37
N ASN A 43 6.36 -1.28 -13.61
CA ASN A 43 7.00 -0.08 -14.19
C ASN A 43 6.50 0.23 -15.61
N MET A 44 5.97 -0.76 -16.32
CA MET A 44 5.35 -0.61 -17.64
C MET A 44 3.82 -0.51 -17.57
N ALA A 45 3.24 -0.32 -16.38
CA ALA A 45 1.80 -0.33 -16.11
C ALA A 45 1.07 -1.58 -16.64
N GLN A 46 1.77 -2.72 -16.73
CA GLN A 46 1.22 -3.99 -17.17
C GLN A 46 0.60 -4.77 -16.01
N PRO A 47 -0.32 -5.72 -16.28
CA PRO A 47 -0.83 -6.62 -15.26
C PRO A 47 0.30 -7.38 -14.54
N ILE A 48 0.19 -7.51 -13.22
CA ILE A 48 1.14 -8.25 -12.41
C ILE A 48 0.91 -9.76 -12.60
N PRO A 49 1.92 -10.52 -13.05
CA PRO A 49 1.81 -11.97 -13.14
C PRO A 49 1.72 -12.58 -11.73
N ASN A 50 0.96 -13.68 -11.59
CA ASN A 50 0.78 -14.39 -10.33
C ASN A 50 0.39 -13.49 -9.14
N ILE A 51 -0.48 -12.51 -9.39
CA ILE A 51 -0.82 -11.45 -8.43
C ILE A 51 -1.21 -11.96 -7.03
N GLY A 52 -1.80 -13.16 -6.93
CA GLY A 52 -2.18 -13.77 -5.65
C GLY A 52 -1.03 -14.00 -4.66
N LYS A 53 0.23 -13.92 -5.08
CA LYS A 53 1.41 -13.95 -4.18
C LYS A 53 1.68 -12.63 -3.47
N TYR A 54 1.08 -11.54 -3.96
CA TYR A 54 1.24 -10.19 -3.44
C TYR A 54 -0.03 -9.71 -2.72
N LEU A 55 -1.02 -10.59 -2.55
CA LEU A 55 -2.29 -10.30 -1.93
C LEU A 55 -2.48 -11.15 -0.67
N LEU A 56 -3.02 -10.54 0.37
CA LEU A 56 -3.58 -11.22 1.52
C LEU A 56 -4.99 -11.75 1.19
N SER A 57 -5.59 -12.49 2.12
CA SER A 57 -6.95 -13.00 1.92
C SER A 57 -7.98 -11.85 1.85
N SER A 58 -9.15 -12.11 1.27
CA SER A 58 -10.26 -11.12 1.28
C SER A 58 -10.73 -10.76 2.69
N ASN A 59 -10.47 -11.64 3.67
CA ASN A 59 -10.80 -11.39 5.08
C ASN A 59 -9.79 -10.45 5.77
N GLU A 60 -8.70 -10.10 5.10
CA GLU A 60 -7.65 -9.18 5.56
C GLU A 60 -7.58 -7.91 4.72
N ASN A 61 -8.62 -7.64 3.93
CA ASN A 61 -8.70 -6.48 3.06
C ASN A 61 -9.88 -5.58 3.45
N ALA A 62 -9.56 -4.46 4.10
CA ALA A 62 -10.53 -3.49 4.57
C ALA A 62 -10.99 -2.49 3.50
N ILE A 63 -10.53 -2.60 2.25
CA ILE A 63 -11.02 -1.73 1.18
C ILE A 63 -12.50 -2.03 0.90
N ASP A 64 -13.27 -0.95 0.80
CA ASP A 64 -14.65 -0.97 0.38
C ASP A 64 -14.85 0.06 -0.72
N ASN A 65 -15.06 -0.41 -1.95
CA ASN A 65 -15.31 0.45 -3.12
C ASN A 65 -14.27 1.58 -3.32
N GLY A 66 -12.98 1.23 -3.15
CA GLY A 66 -11.85 2.17 -3.27
C GLY A 66 -11.70 3.13 -2.09
N VAL A 67 -12.33 2.85 -0.96
CA VAL A 67 -12.21 3.63 0.29
C VAL A 67 -11.63 2.76 1.39
N LEU A 68 -10.64 3.27 2.11
CA LEU A 68 -10.19 2.72 3.39
C LEU A 68 -10.67 3.64 4.53
N ARG A 69 -11.44 3.09 5.46
CA ARG A 69 -11.96 3.82 6.62
C ARG A 69 -11.07 3.59 7.84
N ILE A 70 -10.77 4.66 8.56
CA ILE A 70 -9.78 4.65 9.64
C ILE A 70 -10.39 5.30 10.89
N TYR A 71 -10.44 4.57 11.99
CA TYR A 71 -10.69 5.13 13.31
C TYR A 71 -9.35 5.34 14.02
N ALA A 72 -8.97 6.58 14.30
CA ALA A 72 -7.65 6.91 14.82
C ALA A 72 -7.65 8.01 15.89
N PRO A 73 -6.76 7.94 16.89
CA PRO A 73 -6.52 9.04 17.81
C PRO A 73 -5.99 10.28 17.09
N GLU A 74 -6.44 11.48 17.51
CA GLU A 74 -6.05 12.77 16.91
C GLU A 74 -4.54 12.96 16.75
N LYS A 75 -3.75 12.55 17.77
CA LYS A 75 -2.27 12.66 17.74
C LYS A 75 -1.60 11.94 16.57
N TYR A 76 -2.25 10.93 15.98
CA TYR A 76 -1.72 10.18 14.84
C TYR A 76 -2.27 10.66 13.49
N LYS A 77 -3.38 11.42 13.46
CA LYS A 77 -4.03 11.83 12.21
C LYS A 77 -3.10 12.59 11.24
N PRO A 78 -2.20 13.50 11.67
CA PRO A 78 -1.27 14.16 10.74
C PRO A 78 -0.36 13.17 9.99
N TYR A 79 0.16 12.15 10.67
CA TYR A 79 1.06 11.15 10.08
C TYR A 79 0.31 10.14 9.21
N ILE A 80 -0.90 9.75 9.65
CA ILE A 80 -1.80 8.91 8.85
C ILE A 80 -2.23 9.64 7.58
N THR A 81 -2.56 10.94 7.67
CA THR A 81 -2.90 11.77 6.50
C THR A 81 -1.72 11.82 5.54
N GLN A 82 -0.50 11.99 6.03
CA GLN A 82 0.68 11.99 5.18
C GLN A 82 0.90 10.63 4.48
N ALA A 83 0.75 9.51 5.19
CA ALA A 83 0.85 8.16 4.63
C ALA A 83 -0.26 7.85 3.61
N THR A 84 -1.50 8.23 3.91
CA THR A 84 -2.66 8.03 3.01
C THR A 84 -2.58 8.91 1.77
N ASN A 85 -2.05 10.14 1.88
CA ASN A 85 -1.74 10.98 0.73
C ASN A 85 -0.72 10.34 -0.21
N GLN A 86 0.29 9.63 0.31
CA GLN A 86 1.24 8.89 -0.54
C GLN A 86 0.53 7.81 -1.36
N TRP A 87 -0.38 7.05 -0.76
CA TRP A 87 -1.17 6.04 -1.48
C TRP A 87 -2.18 6.64 -2.45
N ALA A 88 -2.89 7.70 -2.05
CA ALA A 88 -3.82 8.41 -2.93
C ALA A 88 -3.09 8.95 -4.16
N ASN A 89 -1.94 9.62 -3.97
CA ASN A 89 -1.14 10.16 -5.07
C ASN A 89 -0.58 9.05 -5.96
N ALA A 90 -0.04 7.98 -5.37
CA ALA A 90 0.57 6.89 -6.14
C ALA A 90 -0.46 6.05 -6.92
N THR A 91 -1.75 6.15 -6.57
CA THR A 91 -2.85 5.50 -7.30
C THR A 91 -3.66 6.48 -8.17
N ASP A 92 -3.16 7.70 -8.39
CA ASP A 92 -3.86 8.76 -9.13
C ASP A 92 -5.28 9.04 -8.60
N GLY A 93 -5.45 8.99 -7.27
CA GLY A 93 -6.71 9.23 -6.58
C GLY A 93 -7.74 8.09 -6.67
N LEU A 94 -7.35 6.91 -7.18
CA LEU A 94 -8.22 5.73 -7.18
C LEU A 94 -8.50 5.22 -5.76
N MET A 95 -7.53 5.34 -4.85
CA MET A 95 -7.74 5.11 -3.42
C MET A 95 -8.14 6.40 -2.71
N ARG A 96 -9.13 6.28 -1.83
CA ARG A 96 -9.61 7.32 -0.93
C ARG A 96 -9.56 6.87 0.51
N PHE A 97 -9.51 7.83 1.42
CA PHE A 97 -9.34 7.57 2.85
C PHE A 97 -10.30 8.45 3.64
N GLU A 98 -10.97 7.84 4.61
CA GLU A 98 -11.97 8.52 5.45
C GLU A 98 -11.67 8.25 6.91
N TYR A 99 -11.67 9.30 7.72
CA TYR A 99 -11.73 9.14 9.17
C TYR A 99 -13.17 8.88 9.59
N VAL A 100 -13.36 7.90 10.48
CA VAL A 100 -14.65 7.57 11.10
C VAL A 100 -14.54 7.68 12.61
N ASP A 101 -15.68 7.84 13.29
CA ASP A 101 -15.72 8.12 14.72
C ASP A 101 -15.73 6.87 15.61
N GLN A 102 -15.90 5.68 15.03
CA GLN A 102 -15.99 4.41 15.75
C GLN A 102 -15.39 3.24 14.98
N PRO A 103 -14.89 2.20 15.68
CA PRO A 103 -14.44 0.96 15.05
C PRO A 103 -15.63 0.20 14.42
N GLY A 104 -15.35 -0.71 13.48
CA GLY A 104 -16.40 -1.50 12.83
C GLY A 104 -15.89 -2.39 11.69
N TYR A 105 -16.84 -2.94 10.94
CA TYR A 105 -16.55 -3.73 9.74
C TYR A 105 -15.83 -2.90 8.68
N LYS A 106 -14.71 -3.41 8.17
CA LYS A 106 -13.80 -2.73 7.23
C LYS A 106 -13.35 -1.35 7.71
N VAL A 107 -13.14 -1.21 9.02
CA VAL A 107 -12.52 -0.03 9.63
C VAL A 107 -11.18 -0.45 10.25
N VAL A 108 -10.11 0.23 9.86
CA VAL A 108 -8.80 0.09 10.49
C VAL A 108 -8.79 0.90 11.77
N THR A 109 -8.65 0.22 12.91
CA THR A 109 -8.58 0.88 14.22
C THR A 109 -7.12 1.09 14.63
N VAL A 110 -6.70 2.35 14.77
CA VAL A 110 -5.33 2.69 15.16
C VAL A 110 -5.19 2.67 16.68
N ARG A 111 -4.25 1.88 17.19
CA ARG A 111 -3.99 1.75 18.63
C ARG A 111 -2.50 1.74 18.92
N GLU A 112 -2.16 2.14 20.13
CA GLU A 112 -0.80 1.96 20.64
C GLU A 112 -0.66 0.56 21.23
N ALA A 113 0.47 -0.08 20.97
CA ALA A 113 0.83 -1.34 21.59
C ALA A 113 2.35 -1.41 21.81
N ASN A 114 2.77 -2.08 22.88
CA ASN A 114 4.17 -2.43 23.04
C ASN A 114 4.49 -3.64 22.17
N LEU A 115 5.16 -3.41 21.05
CA LEU A 115 5.49 -4.44 20.06
C LEU A 115 6.92 -5.01 20.24
N GLY A 116 7.59 -4.64 21.33
CA GLY A 116 9.01 -4.92 21.55
C GLY A 116 9.94 -3.91 20.85
N GLY A 117 11.25 -4.11 20.99
CA GLY A 117 12.25 -3.10 20.60
C GLY A 117 12.49 -2.90 19.10
N TYR A 118 12.08 -3.86 18.26
CA TYR A 118 12.39 -3.85 16.81
C TYR A 118 11.18 -3.62 15.91
N VAL A 119 9.96 -3.79 16.42
CA VAL A 119 8.73 -3.66 15.64
C VAL A 119 8.11 -2.30 15.93
N VAL A 120 8.01 -1.49 14.88
CA VAL A 120 7.50 -0.12 14.95
C VAL A 120 5.98 -0.07 14.76
N GLY A 121 5.46 -0.93 13.89
CA GLY A 121 4.05 -1.05 13.61
C GLY A 121 3.69 -2.48 13.22
N ARG A 122 2.39 -2.77 13.23
CA ARG A 122 1.84 -4.05 12.79
C ARG A 122 0.36 -3.89 12.48
N VAL A 123 -0.09 -4.42 11.34
CA VAL A 123 -1.51 -4.75 11.13
C VAL A 123 -1.83 -6.16 11.63
N GLN A 124 -2.99 -6.30 12.27
CA GLN A 124 -3.53 -7.59 12.67
C GLN A 124 -5.06 -7.62 12.59
N GLY A 125 -5.63 -8.81 12.79
CA GLY A 125 -7.07 -9.03 12.79
C GLY A 125 -7.63 -9.30 11.40
N THR A 126 -8.93 -9.12 11.27
CA THR A 126 -9.69 -9.35 10.03
C THR A 126 -10.53 -8.13 9.71
N VAL A 127 -11.27 -8.12 8.61
CA VAL A 127 -12.23 -7.07 8.29
C VAL A 127 -13.25 -6.77 9.40
N HIS A 128 -13.44 -7.65 10.39
CA HIS A 128 -14.34 -7.40 11.51
C HIS A 128 -13.69 -6.66 12.70
N ASN A 129 -12.36 -6.68 12.80
CA ASN A 129 -11.61 -6.20 13.96
C ASN A 129 -10.18 -5.79 13.61
N MET A 130 -9.99 -5.16 12.45
CA MET A 130 -8.67 -4.82 11.94
C MET A 130 -8.02 -3.72 12.78
N GLU A 131 -6.79 -3.95 13.22
CA GLU A 131 -6.04 -3.00 14.02
C GLU A 131 -4.72 -2.64 13.34
N LEU A 132 -4.41 -1.34 13.30
CA LEU A 132 -3.06 -0.83 13.10
C LEU A 132 -2.46 -0.55 14.48
N LEU A 133 -1.53 -1.40 14.90
CA LEU A 133 -0.79 -1.21 16.13
C LEU A 133 0.47 -0.39 15.86
N LEU A 134 0.70 0.65 16.68
CA LEU A 134 1.88 1.50 16.62
C LEU A 134 2.62 1.45 17.95
N ASN A 135 3.94 1.30 17.89
CA ASN A 135 4.78 1.44 19.06
C ASN A 135 4.84 2.94 19.46
N PRO A 136 4.34 3.34 20.65
CA PRO A 136 4.27 4.76 21.03
C PRO A 136 5.63 5.45 21.10
N ASP A 137 6.72 4.68 21.24
CA ASP A 137 8.08 5.19 21.34
C ASP A 137 8.52 5.91 20.06
N ILE A 138 8.00 5.51 18.90
CA ILE A 138 8.38 6.15 17.64
C ILE A 138 7.94 7.61 17.57
N LEU A 139 6.73 7.90 18.05
CA LEU A 139 6.19 9.24 18.09
C LEU A 139 6.89 10.05 19.18
N ARG A 140 7.08 9.46 20.36
CA ARG A 140 7.72 10.12 21.51
C ARG A 140 9.17 10.52 21.24
N ASN A 141 9.90 9.72 20.46
CA ASN A 141 11.30 9.97 20.14
C ASN A 141 11.49 10.84 18.88
N GLY A 142 10.41 11.30 18.24
CA GLY A 142 10.48 12.22 17.12
C GLY A 142 10.88 11.59 15.77
N TYR A 143 10.74 10.26 15.62
CA TYR A 143 11.08 9.56 14.37
C TYR A 143 9.94 9.64 13.34
N TYR A 144 9.53 10.85 12.98
CA TYR A 144 8.31 11.09 12.19
C TYR A 144 8.34 10.51 10.79
N GLU A 145 9.47 10.58 10.07
CA GLU A 145 9.59 9.94 8.75
C GLU A 145 9.39 8.43 8.82
N SER A 146 10.00 7.79 9.81
CA SER A 146 9.87 6.35 10.04
C SER A 146 8.44 5.99 10.44
N LEU A 147 7.75 6.85 11.19
CA LEU A 147 6.36 6.67 11.58
C LEU A 147 5.45 6.72 10.35
N VAL A 148 5.64 7.70 9.47
CA VAL A 148 4.84 7.84 8.24
C VAL A 148 5.09 6.67 7.30
N MET A 149 6.34 6.29 7.08
CA MET A 149 6.69 5.13 6.26
C MET A 149 6.07 3.84 6.84
N THR A 150 6.16 3.63 8.15
CA THR A 150 5.57 2.47 8.81
C THR A 150 4.06 2.47 8.65
N ILE A 151 3.38 3.59 8.94
CA ILE A 151 1.92 3.68 8.73
C ILE A 151 1.58 3.38 7.26
N ALA A 152 2.33 3.89 6.29
CA ALA A 152 2.08 3.63 4.88
C ALA A 152 2.22 2.13 4.54
N HIS A 153 3.28 1.48 5.02
CA HIS A 153 3.50 0.04 4.85
C HIS A 153 2.37 -0.77 5.46
N GLU A 154 2.06 -0.51 6.73
CA GLU A 154 1.03 -1.23 7.47
C GLU A 154 -0.38 -1.00 6.87
N LEU A 155 -0.71 0.22 6.44
CA LEU A 155 -1.96 0.45 5.70
C LEU A 155 -2.01 -0.32 4.38
N GLY A 156 -0.87 -0.60 3.74
CA GLY A 156 -0.80 -1.50 2.59
C GLY A 156 -1.29 -2.91 2.94
N HIS A 157 -0.91 -3.45 4.11
CA HIS A 157 -1.48 -4.71 4.62
C HIS A 157 -2.98 -4.61 4.87
N ALA A 158 -3.45 -3.53 5.52
CA ALA A 158 -4.87 -3.32 5.74
C ALA A 158 -5.69 -3.21 4.43
N MET A 159 -5.03 -2.81 3.34
CA MET A 159 -5.57 -2.77 1.98
C MET A 159 -5.43 -4.10 1.21
N GLY A 160 -4.99 -5.17 1.89
CA GLY A 160 -4.89 -6.51 1.35
C GLY A 160 -3.59 -6.82 0.60
N LEU A 161 -2.53 -6.01 0.75
CA LEU A 161 -1.23 -6.30 0.15
C LEU A 161 -0.39 -7.22 1.05
N ALA A 162 0.20 -8.25 0.48
CA ALA A 162 1.19 -9.08 1.18
C ALA A 162 2.59 -8.44 1.09
N HIS A 163 3.54 -8.96 1.87
CA HIS A 163 4.94 -8.57 1.69
C HIS A 163 5.42 -8.87 0.27
N SER A 164 6.21 -7.97 -0.30
CA SER A 164 6.62 -8.00 -1.69
C SER A 164 8.13 -7.86 -1.87
N CYS A 165 8.54 -7.19 -2.95
CA CYS A 165 9.83 -7.29 -3.58
C CYS A 165 10.82 -6.21 -3.14
N ASP A 166 12.10 -6.44 -3.43
CA ASP A 166 13.13 -5.42 -3.29
C ASP A 166 12.72 -4.10 -3.95
N GLY A 167 12.98 -3.01 -3.22
CA GLY A 167 12.70 -1.66 -3.67
C GLY A 167 11.23 -1.27 -3.63
N ALA A 168 10.31 -2.12 -3.15
CA ALA A 168 8.91 -1.76 -2.92
C ALA A 168 8.68 -1.26 -1.48
N LEU A 169 7.57 -0.57 -1.23
CA LEU A 169 7.17 -0.19 0.13
C LEU A 169 6.77 -1.44 0.92
N MET A 170 6.04 -2.37 0.30
CA MET A 170 5.58 -3.60 0.95
C MET A 170 6.68 -4.65 1.15
N LYS A 171 7.95 -4.32 0.92
CA LYS A 171 9.06 -5.23 1.19
C LYS A 171 9.18 -5.50 2.69
N ASP A 172 9.27 -6.77 3.07
CA ASP A 172 9.48 -7.17 4.48
C ASP A 172 10.80 -6.59 5.02
N GLY A 173 10.73 -5.75 6.05
CA GLY A 173 11.90 -5.10 6.65
C GLY A 173 12.96 -6.05 7.19
N SER A 174 12.61 -7.32 7.48
CA SER A 174 13.50 -8.30 8.12
C SER A 174 14.39 -9.09 7.16
N ASN A 175 14.09 -9.10 5.87
CA ASN A 175 14.82 -9.89 4.88
C ASN A 175 15.78 -9.05 4.02
N ARG A 176 16.45 -9.68 3.05
CA ARG A 176 17.43 -9.02 2.16
C ARG A 176 16.77 -8.02 1.20
N GLY A 177 17.52 -7.00 0.80
CA GLY A 177 17.07 -5.99 -0.16
C GLY A 177 16.70 -4.64 0.47
N LYS A 178 16.35 -3.68 -0.37
CA LYS A 178 15.99 -2.29 -0.06
C LYS A 178 14.50 -2.18 0.22
N VAL A 179 14.14 -1.38 1.23
CA VAL A 179 12.77 -0.95 1.51
C VAL A 179 12.59 0.46 0.95
N ALA A 180 11.52 0.71 0.19
CA ALA A 180 11.19 2.08 -0.23
C ALA A 180 10.47 2.83 0.89
N LYS A 181 10.61 4.16 0.92
CA LYS A 181 9.95 5.01 1.93
C LYS A 181 8.49 5.36 1.59
N THR A 182 8.08 5.17 0.34
CA THR A 182 6.76 5.52 -0.19
C THR A 182 6.28 4.43 -1.15
N PRO A 183 4.97 4.32 -1.45
CA PRO A 183 4.46 3.34 -2.40
C PRO A 183 5.14 3.46 -3.77
N GLN A 184 5.46 2.32 -4.37
CA GLN A 184 6.16 2.21 -5.65
C GLN A 184 5.23 1.64 -6.73
N PRO A 185 5.64 1.62 -8.02
CA PRO A 185 4.81 1.08 -9.10
C PRO A 185 4.30 -0.35 -8.83
N LEU A 186 5.13 -1.22 -8.23
CA LEU A 186 4.68 -2.57 -7.88
C LEU A 186 3.54 -2.54 -6.84
N ASP A 187 3.71 -1.79 -5.75
CA ASP A 187 2.71 -1.70 -4.67
C ASP A 187 1.37 -1.19 -5.22
N THR A 188 1.43 -0.13 -6.02
CA THR A 188 0.25 0.53 -6.60
C THR A 188 -0.45 -0.34 -7.63
N GLN A 189 0.28 -1.01 -8.52
CA GLN A 189 -0.32 -1.86 -9.55
C GLN A 189 -0.96 -3.11 -8.93
N VAL A 190 -0.33 -3.73 -7.92
CA VAL A 190 -0.96 -4.83 -7.17
C VAL A 190 -2.24 -4.35 -6.49
N LEU A 191 -2.21 -3.17 -5.87
CA LEU A 191 -3.38 -2.61 -5.19
C LEU A 191 -4.53 -2.33 -6.16
N ILE A 192 -4.24 -1.68 -7.30
CA ILE A 192 -5.21 -1.34 -8.35
C ILE A 192 -5.82 -2.60 -8.95
N GLN A 193 -4.99 -3.57 -9.33
CA GLN A 193 -5.45 -4.80 -9.97
C GLN A 193 -6.19 -5.71 -8.98
N GLY A 194 -5.66 -5.90 -7.78
CA GLY A 194 -6.24 -6.78 -6.76
C GLY A 194 -7.60 -6.32 -6.24
N ASN A 195 -7.84 -5.02 -6.22
CA ASN A 195 -9.10 -4.43 -5.75
C ASN A 195 -10.00 -3.91 -6.88
N ASN A 196 -9.60 -4.08 -8.14
CA ASN A 196 -10.30 -3.55 -9.31
C ASN A 196 -10.68 -2.06 -9.13
N LEU A 197 -9.74 -1.24 -8.65
CA LEU A 197 -10.02 0.14 -8.23
C LEU A 197 -10.53 1.03 -9.37
N ARG A 198 -10.10 0.74 -10.61
CA ARG A 198 -10.59 1.45 -11.80
C ARG A 198 -12.09 1.25 -11.99
N ALA A 199 -12.60 0.04 -11.80
CA ALA A 199 -14.04 -0.22 -11.87
C ALA A 199 -14.80 0.41 -10.69
N ALA A 200 -14.26 0.31 -9.47
CA ALA A 200 -14.85 0.93 -8.28
C ALA A 200 -15.03 2.45 -8.45
N ARG A 201 -14.04 3.12 -9.07
CA ARG A 201 -14.13 4.57 -9.34
C ARG A 201 -15.24 4.94 -10.32
N LEU A 202 -15.49 4.13 -11.34
CA LEU A 202 -16.56 4.35 -12.31
C LEU A 202 -17.95 4.18 -11.67
N SER A 203 -18.10 3.17 -10.80
CA SER A 203 -19.34 2.93 -10.07
C SER A 203 -19.68 4.06 -9.09
N THR A 204 -18.68 4.67 -8.46
CA THR A 204 -18.88 5.81 -7.54
C THR A 204 -19.09 7.14 -8.27
N SER A 205 -18.52 7.32 -9.47
CA SER A 205 -18.70 8.56 -10.23
C SER A 205 -20.08 8.67 -10.91
N SER A 206 -20.76 7.55 -11.12
CA SER A 206 -22.10 7.53 -11.73
C SER A 206 -23.24 7.82 -10.73
N ALA A 207 -22.93 7.93 -9.43
CA ALA A 207 -23.90 8.19 -8.37
C ALA A 207 -24.02 9.68 -8.00
N THR A 208 -23.98 10.59 -8.98
CA THR A 208 -24.42 11.98 -8.74
C THR A 208 -25.95 11.98 -8.64
N PRO A 209 -26.56 12.37 -7.51
CA PRO A 209 -28.00 12.56 -7.47
C PRO A 209 -28.34 13.70 -8.44
N THR A 210 -29.13 13.39 -9.46
CA THR A 210 -29.81 14.43 -10.23
C THR A 210 -30.66 15.22 -9.23
N PRO A 211 -30.51 16.55 -9.10
CA PRO A 211 -31.39 17.32 -8.24
C PRO A 211 -32.83 17.09 -8.69
N GLU A 212 -33.65 16.58 -7.79
CA GLU A 212 -35.08 16.41 -8.00
C GLU A 212 -35.68 17.77 -8.37
N PRO A 213 -36.41 17.90 -9.50
CA PRO A 213 -37.01 19.16 -9.87
C PRO A 213 -37.99 19.58 -8.79
N THR A 214 -37.69 20.71 -8.14
CA THR A 214 -38.59 21.33 -7.16
C THR A 214 -39.94 21.61 -7.84
N PRO A 215 -41.07 21.17 -7.26
CA PRO A 215 -42.38 21.51 -7.80
C PRO A 215 -42.55 23.04 -7.78
N ALA A 216 -42.89 23.62 -8.93
CA ALA A 216 -43.24 25.03 -9.03
C ALA A 216 -44.45 25.33 -8.14
N ASN A 217 -44.22 26.09 -7.06
CA ASN A 217 -45.27 26.51 -6.16
C ASN A 217 -46.02 27.68 -6.79
N ASN A 218 -47.25 27.42 -7.22
CA ASN A 218 -48.17 28.44 -7.71
C ASN A 218 -48.80 29.17 -6.51
N GLY A 219 -48.56 30.48 -6.43
CA GLY A 219 -49.38 31.41 -5.65
C GLY A 219 -48.85 31.72 -4.26
N ASN A 220 -48.34 32.94 -4.05
CA ASN A 220 -49.16 34.05 -3.56
C ASN A 220 -48.28 35.29 -3.36
N VAL A 221 -48.72 36.38 -3.99
CA VAL A 221 -48.18 37.73 -3.91
C VAL A 221 -48.38 38.28 -2.49
N TYR A 222 -47.31 38.78 -1.88
CA TYR A 222 -47.38 39.92 -0.96
C TYR A 222 -46.20 40.85 -1.23
N GLU A 223 -46.54 42.01 -1.77
CA GLU A 223 -45.73 43.22 -1.89
C GLU A 223 -45.56 43.84 -0.50
N TRP A 224 -44.31 44.08 -0.07
CA TRP A 224 -43.96 45.12 0.90
C TRP A 224 -42.58 45.70 0.60
N VAL A 225 -42.54 47.03 0.64
CA VAL A 225 -41.52 47.96 0.17
C VAL A 225 -40.42 48.16 1.22
N GLY A 226 -39.15 48.30 0.78
CA GLY A 226 -38.06 48.78 1.64
C GLY A 226 -36.69 48.83 0.94
N GLU A 227 -36.22 50.04 0.65
CA GLU A 227 -35.00 50.42 -0.07
C GLU A 227 -33.68 49.90 0.55
N ARG A 228 -32.71 49.48 -0.30
CA ARG A 228 -31.42 50.17 -0.54
C ARG A 228 -30.43 49.31 -1.33
N ASN A 229 -30.19 49.73 -2.56
CA ASN A 229 -28.89 49.94 -3.20
C ASN A 229 -27.69 49.05 -2.78
N SER A 230 -27.36 48.04 -3.59
CA SER A 230 -25.97 47.75 -4.00
C SER A 230 -25.95 46.82 -5.21
N THR A 231 -25.56 47.41 -6.34
CA THR A 231 -25.17 46.73 -7.57
C THR A 231 -23.86 46.00 -7.32
N THR A 232 -23.88 44.67 -7.31
CA THR A 232 -22.68 43.86 -7.56
C THR A 232 -22.99 42.95 -8.74
N VAL A 233 -22.38 43.25 -9.88
CA VAL A 233 -22.42 42.44 -11.09
C VAL A 233 -21.58 41.20 -10.84
N GLU A 234 -22.22 40.04 -10.80
CA GLU A 234 -21.58 38.73 -10.78
C GLU A 234 -21.05 38.43 -12.19
N VAL A 235 -19.75 38.65 -12.42
CA VAL A 235 -19.08 38.22 -13.66
C VAL A 235 -18.73 36.75 -13.52
N ALA A 236 -19.52 35.90 -14.17
CA ALA A 236 -19.20 34.49 -14.36
C ALA A 236 -17.86 34.32 -15.12
N PRO A 237 -16.93 33.44 -14.69
CA PRO A 237 -15.78 33.10 -15.51
C PRO A 237 -16.22 32.21 -16.68
N ASN A 238 -16.18 32.77 -17.90
CA ASN A 238 -16.29 31.99 -19.13
C ASN A 238 -15.17 30.93 -19.18
N PRO A 239 -15.47 29.66 -19.50
CA PRO A 239 -14.43 28.66 -19.76
C PRO A 239 -13.71 28.99 -21.08
N VAL A 240 -12.45 29.38 -21.00
CA VAL A 240 -11.58 29.52 -22.17
C VAL A 240 -11.31 28.12 -22.73
N ARG A 241 -11.88 27.87 -23.92
CA ARG A 241 -11.68 26.64 -24.68
C ARG A 241 -10.42 26.77 -25.52
N THR A 242 -9.29 26.24 -25.03
CA THR A 242 -8.08 26.11 -25.85
C THR A 242 -8.31 25.01 -26.89
N THR A 243 -8.48 25.40 -28.16
CA THR A 243 -8.51 24.49 -29.30
C THR A 243 -7.08 24.35 -29.83
N VAL A 244 -6.50 23.15 -29.69
CA VAL A 244 -5.23 22.82 -30.34
C VAL A 244 -5.56 22.39 -31.78
N THR A 245 -5.25 23.26 -32.73
CA THR A 245 -5.33 22.96 -34.16
C THR A 245 -4.02 22.30 -34.58
N TRP A 246 -4.07 21.06 -35.04
CA TRP A 246 -2.92 20.39 -35.65
C TRP A 246 -2.89 20.73 -37.14
N GLU A 247 -1.83 21.40 -37.58
CA GLU A 247 -1.52 21.61 -39.00
C GLU A 247 -0.83 20.35 -39.54
N PRO A 248 -1.29 19.76 -40.67
CA PRO A 248 -0.64 18.59 -41.23
C PRO A 248 0.67 18.98 -41.92
N GLU A 249 1.79 18.52 -41.37
CA GLU A 249 3.11 18.76 -41.93
C GLU A 249 3.29 17.99 -43.25
N THR A 250 3.55 18.76 -44.31
CA THR A 250 3.79 18.26 -45.66
C THR A 250 5.09 17.48 -45.76
N ARG A 251 4.99 16.25 -46.26
CA ARG A 251 6.10 15.36 -46.64
C ARG A 251 6.96 15.98 -47.76
N PRO A 252 8.30 16.03 -47.64
CA PRO A 252 9.16 16.15 -48.81
C PRO A 252 9.67 14.77 -49.26
N THR A 253 9.65 14.58 -50.57
CA THR A 253 10.20 13.42 -51.28
C THR A 253 11.62 13.74 -51.75
N THR A 254 12.47 12.70 -51.78
CA THR A 254 13.65 12.49 -52.65
C THR A 254 15.05 12.83 -52.11
N SER A 255 15.78 11.75 -51.83
CA SER A 255 17.17 11.40 -52.23
C SER A 255 18.21 12.51 -52.45
N GLU A 256 19.30 12.50 -51.67
CA GLU A 256 20.72 12.44 -52.14
C GLU A 256 21.74 12.52 -50.96
N THR A 257 22.64 11.51 -50.92
CA THR A 257 24.07 11.43 -50.50
C THR A 257 24.63 12.21 -49.27
N PRO A 258 25.41 11.56 -48.37
CA PRO A 258 25.84 12.15 -47.10
C PRO A 258 27.06 13.07 -47.24
N THR A 259 26.96 14.29 -46.72
CA THR A 259 28.12 15.18 -46.49
C THR A 259 28.31 15.39 -44.99
N GLU A 260 29.51 15.02 -44.55
CA GLU A 260 30.14 15.18 -43.25
C GLU A 260 29.87 16.57 -42.63
N ARG A 261 29.33 16.63 -41.40
CA ARG A 261 29.17 17.87 -40.63
C ARG A 261 29.77 17.76 -39.24
N ARG A 262 31.01 18.23 -39.16
CA ARG A 262 31.74 18.84 -38.03
C ARG A 262 30.92 19.06 -36.75
N THR A 263 31.25 18.30 -35.72
CA THR A 263 30.81 18.51 -34.33
C THR A 263 31.33 19.84 -33.81
N THR A 264 30.45 20.74 -33.39
CA THR A 264 30.83 21.91 -32.59
C THR A 264 30.55 21.56 -31.14
N VAL A 265 31.62 21.29 -30.38
CA VAL A 265 31.57 21.07 -28.93
C VAL A 265 31.32 22.43 -28.28
N ILE A 266 30.18 22.59 -27.62
CA ILE A 266 29.95 23.72 -26.72
C ILE A 266 30.53 23.31 -25.36
N GLU A 267 31.74 23.80 -25.08
CA GLU A 267 32.40 23.65 -23.79
C GLU A 267 31.67 24.51 -22.75
N THR A 268 30.88 23.89 -21.88
CA THR A 268 30.27 24.56 -20.73
C THR A 268 31.18 24.37 -19.52
N THR A 269 31.93 25.40 -19.16
CA THR A 269 32.73 25.43 -17.93
C THR A 269 31.79 25.59 -16.73
N VAL A 270 31.57 24.50 -15.98
CA VAL A 270 30.86 24.52 -14.70
C VAL A 270 31.88 24.72 -13.59
N ALA A 271 31.68 25.73 -12.74
CA ALA A 271 32.49 25.98 -11.55
C ALA A 271 32.42 24.81 -10.54
N PRO A 272 33.48 24.54 -9.75
CA PRO A 272 33.47 23.44 -8.80
C PRO A 272 32.48 23.68 -7.66
N GLU A 273 31.58 22.72 -7.46
CA GLU A 273 30.65 22.63 -6.34
C GLU A 273 31.39 22.23 -5.04
N PRO A 274 31.02 22.77 -3.86
CA PRO A 274 31.73 22.46 -2.61
C PRO A 274 31.51 21.01 -2.16
N THR A 275 32.61 20.35 -1.80
CA THR A 275 32.67 18.98 -1.27
C THR A 275 31.76 18.77 -0.05
N PRO A 276 30.86 17.77 -0.06
CA PRO A 276 30.12 17.37 1.14
C PRO A 276 31.06 16.70 2.15
N GLU A 277 31.02 17.18 3.40
CA GLU A 277 31.73 16.59 4.55
C GLU A 277 31.31 15.13 4.78
N GLN A 278 32.28 14.22 4.91
CA GLN A 278 32.04 12.82 5.23
C GLN A 278 31.49 12.66 6.66
N PRO A 279 30.36 11.96 6.89
CA PRO A 279 30.01 11.52 8.23
C PRO A 279 31.00 10.44 8.70
N LYS A 280 31.51 10.63 9.93
CA LYS A 280 32.43 9.71 10.63
C LYS A 280 31.96 8.25 10.52
N ARG A 281 32.80 7.39 9.93
CA ARG A 281 32.67 5.92 9.99
C ARG A 281 32.64 5.47 11.45
N VAL A 282 31.57 4.79 11.86
CA VAL A 282 31.59 3.90 13.02
C VAL A 282 31.89 2.48 12.52
N SER A 283 32.90 1.84 13.11
CA SER A 283 33.45 0.56 12.68
C SER A 283 32.48 -0.62 12.93
N PRO A 284 32.32 -1.59 12.01
CA PRO A 284 31.36 -2.71 12.15
C PRO A 284 31.88 -3.89 12.99
N LEU A 285 32.77 -3.67 13.95
CA LEU A 285 33.43 -4.74 14.73
C LEU A 285 33.21 -4.54 16.24
N ALA A 286 31.97 -4.73 16.71
CA ALA A 286 31.71 -4.99 18.13
C ALA A 286 30.24 -5.39 18.42
N ILE A 287 29.71 -6.50 17.86
CA ILE A 287 28.77 -7.36 18.62
C ILE A 287 29.05 -8.81 18.22
N ILE A 288 29.81 -9.49 19.08
CA ILE A 288 30.15 -10.90 19.02
C ILE A 288 28.98 -11.72 19.59
N LEU A 289 28.51 -12.72 18.84
CA LEU A 289 27.70 -13.87 19.28
C LEU A 289 28.35 -14.60 20.47
N PRO A 290 27.59 -15.23 21.40
CA PRO A 290 27.07 -16.59 21.16
C PRO A 290 25.68 -16.80 21.84
N VAL A 291 24.88 -17.87 21.72
CA VAL A 291 25.10 -19.33 21.65
C VAL A 291 23.86 -19.97 21.00
N ALA A 292 24.09 -21.16 20.45
CA ALA A 292 23.20 -22.11 19.81
C ALA A 292 22.02 -22.69 20.66
N ALA A 293 21.20 -23.46 19.92
CA ALA A 293 20.38 -24.61 20.32
C ALA A 293 18.96 -24.34 20.87
N ALA A 294 17.96 -24.56 20.02
CA ALA A 294 17.02 -25.67 20.16
C ALA A 294 15.96 -25.63 19.05
N ALA A 295 16.12 -26.49 18.04
CA ALA A 295 15.00 -27.06 17.33
C ALA A 295 14.67 -28.37 18.05
N ILE A 296 13.44 -28.50 18.58
CA ILE A 296 12.73 -29.77 18.82
C ILE A 296 11.23 -29.44 18.95
N SER A 297 10.49 -29.98 17.98
CA SER A 297 9.15 -30.56 18.05
C SER A 297 7.94 -29.76 18.54
N ALA A 298 7.04 -29.55 17.58
CA ALA A 298 5.60 -29.62 17.79
C ALA A 298 5.16 -31.02 18.25
N ILE A 299 4.13 -31.09 19.11
CA ILE A 299 2.96 -32.00 19.11
C ILE A 299 2.29 -31.98 20.51
N GLY A 300 0.97 -31.79 20.53
CA GLY A 300 0.05 -32.34 21.54
C GLY A 300 -0.23 -31.45 22.75
N LEU A 301 -1.36 -30.72 22.75
CA LEU A 301 -2.67 -31.14 23.29
C LEU A 301 -2.74 -31.15 24.82
N GLY A 302 -3.54 -30.18 25.31
CA GLY A 302 -4.49 -30.23 26.42
C GLY A 302 -4.24 -31.20 27.58
N PHE A 303 -4.25 -30.67 28.79
CA PHE A 303 -5.27 -31.03 29.78
C PHE A 303 -5.25 -29.97 30.89
N ALA A 304 -6.45 -29.55 31.29
CA ALA A 304 -6.69 -28.74 32.47
C ALA A 304 -6.02 -29.37 33.70
N PHE A 305 -5.45 -28.56 34.60
CA PHE A 305 -5.74 -28.74 36.02
C PHE A 305 -5.60 -27.43 36.80
N MET A 306 -6.68 -27.20 37.53
CA MET A 306 -6.96 -26.22 38.54
C MET A 306 -5.83 -26.09 39.60
N ARG A 307 -5.68 -24.85 40.09
CA ARG A 307 -5.56 -24.51 41.52
C ARG A 307 -4.25 -24.89 42.25
N SER A 308 -3.46 -23.88 42.65
CA SER A 308 -3.45 -23.33 44.02
C SER A 308 -2.06 -22.85 44.46
N TRP A 309 -1.99 -21.59 44.93
CA TRP A 309 -1.18 -21.09 46.07
C TRP A 309 0.33 -21.42 46.02
N PHE A 310 1.21 -20.47 45.66
CA PHE A 310 1.65 -19.28 46.41
C PHE A 310 2.33 -18.29 45.46
#